data_AF-J9DZ97-F1
#
_entry.id   AF-J9DZ97-F1
#
_cell.length_a   1.000
_cell.length_b   1.000
_cell.length_c   1.000
_cell.angle_alpha   90.00
_cell.angle_beta   90.00
_cell.angle_gamma   90.00
#
_symmetry.space_group_name_H-M   'P 1'
#
loop_
_entity.id
_entity.type
_entity.pdbx_description
1 polymer ?
#
loop_
_entity_poly.entity_id
_entity_poly.type
_entity_poly.pdbx_seq_one_letter_code
_entity_poly.pdbx_strand_id
1 'polypeptide(L)'
;IIQLCINDGIAFEITYADALKDSSQRREVLTNGRQLLMSTKDGDGVIIASGAERMIDIRAPYDAANISVLFGVRPGLARKFVAGNAKKTLLRAESRKTLKGGLLVRNKEDLPRNLIVRLNVIEKIMRIPEFRAQLEIVKDETEDETRKK
;
A
#
# COMPACT_ATOMS: atom_id res chain seq x y z
N ILE A 1 4.46 -6.00 20.75
CA ILE A 1 3.90 -6.89 19.71
C ILE A 1 3.23 -6.09 18.59
N ILE A 2 2.18 -5.30 18.85
CA ILE A 2 1.45 -4.54 17.80
C ILE A 2 2.38 -3.66 16.92
N GLN A 3 3.27 -2.88 17.52
CA GLN A 3 4.21 -2.03 16.76
C GLN A 3 5.17 -2.84 15.87
N LEU A 4 5.57 -4.04 16.30
CA LEU A 4 6.40 -4.94 15.49
C LEU A 4 5.62 -5.41 14.26
N CYS A 5 4.37 -5.81 14.43
CA CYS A 5 3.49 -6.19 13.32
C CYS A 5 3.34 -5.07 12.28
N ILE A 6 3.13 -3.83 12.72
CA ILE A 6 3.03 -2.67 11.83
C ILE A 6 4.34 -2.47 11.04
N ASN A 7 5.49 -2.55 11.72
CA ASN A 7 6.80 -2.42 11.10
C ASN A 7 7.05 -3.52 10.04
N ASP A 8 6.53 -4.73 10.26
CA ASP A 8 6.62 -5.85 9.32
C ASP A 8 5.62 -5.74 8.14
N GLY A 9 4.76 -4.71 8.16
CA GLY A 9 3.74 -4.46 7.16
C GLY A 9 2.48 -5.31 7.34
N ILE A 10 2.24 -5.83 8.55
CA ILE A 10 0.98 -6.48 8.92
C ILE A 10 -0.03 -5.39 9.25
N ALA A 11 -1.23 -5.52 8.69
CA ALA A 11 -2.34 -4.63 8.94
C ALA A 11 -3.39 -5.30 9.83
N PHE A 12 -4.13 -4.48 10.57
CA PHE A 12 -5.23 -4.90 11.42
C PHE A 12 -6.54 -4.40 10.85
N GLU A 13 -7.59 -5.21 10.90
CA GLU A 13 -8.92 -4.87 10.41
C GLU A 13 -9.86 -4.63 11.59
N ILE A 14 -10.71 -3.61 11.49
CA ILE A 14 -11.86 -3.39 12.36
C ILE A 14 -13.11 -3.50 11.48
N THR A 15 -13.97 -4.48 11.78
CA THR A 15 -15.26 -4.67 11.12
C THR A 15 -16.33 -3.85 11.82
N TYR A 16 -17.01 -2.97 11.09
CA TYR A 16 -18.03 -2.09 11.71
C TYR A 16 -19.42 -2.72 11.79
N ALA A 17 -19.73 -3.77 11.02
CA ALA A 17 -21.07 -4.37 11.02
C ALA A 17 -21.50 -4.85 12.41
N ASP A 18 -20.59 -5.40 13.20
CA ASP A 18 -20.91 -5.88 14.56
C ASP A 18 -21.30 -4.73 15.50
N ALA A 19 -20.81 -3.52 15.25
CA ALA A 19 -21.23 -2.32 15.99
C ALA A 19 -22.65 -1.83 15.62
N LEU A 20 -23.19 -2.30 14.49
CA LEU A 20 -24.53 -1.97 14.02
C LEU A 20 -25.59 -2.95 14.56
N LYS A 21 -25.20 -4.15 14.99
CA LYS A 21 -26.12 -5.23 15.41
C LYS A 21 -26.76 -4.95 16.77
N ASP A 22 -25.99 -5.02 17.86
CA ASP A 22 -26.47 -4.87 19.24
C ASP A 22 -25.62 -3.89 20.06
N SER A 23 -26.24 -3.31 21.09
CA SER A 23 -25.61 -2.38 22.03
C SER A 23 -24.37 -2.94 22.74
N SER A 24 -24.37 -4.22 23.11
CA SER A 24 -23.24 -4.89 23.75
C SER A 24 -22.07 -5.01 22.79
N GLN A 25 -22.29 -5.57 21.60
CA GLN A 25 -21.26 -5.70 20.55
C GLN A 25 -20.72 -4.34 20.13
N ARG A 26 -21.58 -3.33 20.03
CA ARG A 26 -21.17 -1.94 19.75
C ARG A 26 -20.19 -1.43 20.79
N ARG A 27 -20.45 -1.63 22.07
CA ARG A 27 -19.53 -1.22 23.14
C ARG A 27 -18.17 -1.90 23.01
N GLU A 28 -18.17 -3.19 22.74
CA GLU A 28 -16.93 -3.97 22.55
C GLU A 28 -16.13 -3.48 21.35
N VAL A 29 -16.77 -3.35 20.18
CA VAL A 29 -16.10 -2.85 18.96
C VAL A 29 -15.53 -1.45 19.18
N LEU A 30 -16.30 -0.54 19.79
CA LEU A 30 -15.84 0.82 20.08
C LEU A 30 -14.66 0.85 21.06
N THR A 31 -14.73 0.04 22.12
CA THR A 31 -13.68 -0.01 23.16
C THR A 31 -12.40 -0.62 22.60
N ASN A 32 -12.49 -1.78 21.97
CA ASN A 32 -11.36 -2.52 21.42
C ASN A 32 -10.75 -1.77 20.23
N GLY A 33 -11.58 -1.19 19.36
CA GLY A 33 -11.15 -0.35 18.26
C GLY A 33 -10.36 0.87 18.74
N ARG A 34 -10.84 1.56 19.78
CA ARG A 34 -10.12 2.69 20.39
C ARG A 34 -8.76 2.27 20.96
N GLN A 35 -8.70 1.16 21.69
CA GLN A 35 -7.44 0.65 22.24
C GLN A 35 -6.43 0.28 21.14
N LEU A 36 -6.90 -0.34 20.06
CA LEU A 36 -6.07 -0.65 18.89
C LEU A 36 -5.51 0.63 18.25
N LEU A 37 -6.33 1.66 18.06
CA LEU A 37 -5.87 2.94 17.50
C LEU A 37 -4.80 3.62 18.36
N MET A 38 -4.97 3.63 19.69
CA MET A 38 -3.97 4.13 20.61
C MET A 38 -2.66 3.34 20.53
N SER A 39 -2.76 2.03 20.29
CA SER A 39 -1.60 1.13 20.18
C SER A 39 -0.88 1.22 18.84
N THR A 40 -1.48 1.84 17.82
CA THR A 40 -1.04 1.83 16.41
C THR A 40 -0.61 3.22 15.89
N LYS A 41 -0.10 4.11 16.76
CA LYS A 41 0.30 5.49 16.38
C LYS A 41 -0.79 6.20 15.57
N ASP A 42 -1.96 6.35 16.18
CA ASP A 42 -3.18 6.92 15.57
C ASP A 42 -3.75 6.10 14.40
N GLY A 43 -3.61 4.78 14.42
CA GLY A 43 -4.21 3.91 13.40
C GLY A 43 -3.38 3.73 12.13
N ASP A 44 -2.05 3.78 12.21
CA ASP A 44 -1.21 3.28 11.11
C ASP A 44 -1.36 1.76 10.98
N GLY A 45 -1.51 1.29 9.75
CA GLY A 45 -1.78 -0.12 9.48
C GLY A 45 -3.17 -0.62 9.91
N VAL A 46 -4.10 0.24 10.32
CA VAL A 46 -5.48 -0.15 10.66
C VAL A 46 -6.43 0.13 9.50
N ILE A 47 -7.28 -0.84 9.16
CA ILE A 47 -8.28 -0.75 8.09
C ILE A 47 -9.66 -0.87 8.70
N ILE A 48 -10.60 -0.06 8.21
CA ILE A 48 -12.02 -0.24 8.51
C ILE A 48 -12.67 -0.96 7.34
N ALA A 49 -13.38 -2.03 7.66
CA ALA A 49 -14.11 -2.85 6.70
C ALA A 49 -15.53 -3.11 7.18
N SER A 50 -16.40 -3.55 6.26
CA SER A 50 -17.79 -3.82 6.61
C SER A 50 -17.92 -5.00 7.55
N GLY A 51 -17.33 -6.16 7.22
CA GLY A 51 -17.66 -7.42 7.90
C GLY A 51 -19.15 -7.76 7.81
N ALA A 52 -19.86 -7.20 6.83
CA ALA A 52 -21.30 -7.27 6.71
C ALA A 52 -21.74 -8.62 6.14
N GLU A 53 -22.64 -9.31 6.83
CA GLU A 53 -23.29 -10.54 6.36
C GLU A 53 -24.55 -10.24 5.53
N ARG A 54 -25.12 -9.04 5.69
CA ARG A 54 -26.34 -8.59 5.00
C ARG A 54 -26.09 -7.29 4.25
N MET A 55 -26.78 -7.12 3.12
CA MET A 55 -26.64 -5.92 2.29
C MET A 55 -26.96 -4.61 3.03
N ILE A 56 -27.93 -4.64 3.94
CA ILE A 56 -28.34 -3.48 4.77
C ILE A 56 -27.26 -3.00 5.73
N ASP A 57 -26.24 -3.83 6.01
CA ASP A 57 -25.15 -3.50 6.92
C ASP A 57 -23.97 -2.86 6.18
N ILE A 58 -24.00 -2.77 4.85
CA ILE A 58 -22.98 -2.08 4.04
C ILE A 58 -23.18 -0.57 4.12
N ARG A 59 -22.08 0.19 4.12
CA ARG A 59 -22.07 1.66 4.12
C ARG A 59 -21.25 2.18 2.94
N ALA A 60 -21.58 3.39 2.49
CA ALA A 60 -20.77 4.09 1.51
C ALA A 60 -19.35 4.36 2.09
N PRO A 61 -18.31 4.48 1.26
CA PRO A 61 -16.93 4.61 1.74
C PRO A 61 -16.71 5.77 2.72
N TYR A 62 -17.38 6.91 2.50
CA TYR A 62 -17.29 8.06 3.40
C TYR A 62 -18.00 7.82 4.74
N ASP A 63 -19.15 7.14 4.73
CA ASP A 63 -19.86 6.77 5.95
C ASP A 63 -19.05 5.76 6.77
N ALA A 64 -18.48 4.75 6.10
CA ALA A 64 -17.57 3.79 6.73
C ALA A 64 -16.33 4.48 7.32
N ALA A 65 -15.76 5.46 6.62
CA ALA A 65 -14.67 6.26 7.16
C ALA A 65 -15.10 7.07 8.39
N ASN A 66 -16.29 7.67 8.38
CA ASN A 66 -16.79 8.49 9.48
C ASN A 66 -17.03 7.68 10.77
N ILE A 67 -17.30 6.38 10.68
CA ILE A 67 -17.33 5.49 11.87
C ILE A 67 -16.02 5.57 12.65
N SER A 68 -14.89 5.81 11.98
CA SER A 68 -13.58 5.94 12.66
C SER A 68 -13.56 7.03 13.73
N VAL A 69 -14.37 8.08 13.56
CA VAL A 69 -14.47 9.20 14.51
C VAL A 69 -15.00 8.72 15.86
N LEU A 70 -15.86 7.70 15.88
CA LEU A 70 -16.39 7.11 17.11
C LEU A 70 -15.30 6.42 17.94
N PHE A 71 -14.20 5.98 17.31
CA PHE A 71 -13.03 5.45 18.02
C PHE A 71 -12.08 6.55 18.53
N GLY A 72 -12.36 7.83 18.24
CA GLY A 72 -11.55 8.99 18.61
C GLY A 72 -10.62 9.51 17.52
N VAL A 73 -10.83 9.13 16.26
CA VAL A 73 -10.07 9.63 15.11
C VAL A 73 -10.52 11.04 14.76
N ARG A 74 -9.56 11.91 14.42
CA ARG A 74 -9.85 13.23 13.85
C ARG A 74 -10.52 13.08 12.47
N PRO A 75 -11.65 13.74 12.17
CA PRO A 75 -12.36 13.58 10.90
C PRO A 75 -11.48 13.72 9.64
N GLY A 76 -10.53 14.66 9.64
CA GLY A 76 -9.58 14.85 8.53
C GLY A 76 -8.66 13.65 8.26
N LEU A 77 -8.51 12.72 9.21
CA LEU A 77 -7.71 11.51 9.08
C LEU A 77 -8.55 10.26 8.80
N ALA A 78 -9.87 10.33 8.89
CA ALA A 78 -10.78 9.19 8.74
C ALA A 78 -10.61 8.45 7.40
N ARG A 79 -10.33 9.20 6.32
CA ARG A 79 -10.17 8.62 4.97
C ARG A 79 -9.03 7.59 4.89
N LYS A 80 -7.99 7.70 5.71
CA LYS A 80 -6.82 6.78 5.62
C LYS A 80 -7.19 5.33 5.93
N PHE A 81 -8.21 5.12 6.76
CA PHE A 81 -8.66 3.80 7.21
C PHE A 81 -9.38 2.99 6.13
N VAL A 82 -10.00 3.66 5.15
CA VAL A 82 -10.71 3.01 4.03
C VAL A 82 -9.93 3.04 2.71
N ALA A 83 -8.87 3.86 2.61
CA ALA A 83 -8.13 4.07 1.36
C ALA A 83 -6.62 3.86 1.52
N GLY A 84 -5.95 4.75 2.25
CA GLY A 84 -4.48 4.78 2.32
C GLY A 84 -3.87 3.51 2.91
N ASN A 85 -4.39 3.07 4.06
CA ASN A 85 -3.91 1.87 4.74
C ASN A 85 -4.24 0.61 3.92
N ALA A 86 -5.46 0.52 3.38
CA ALA A 86 -5.85 -0.58 2.49
C ALA A 86 -4.93 -0.69 1.27
N LYS A 87 -4.59 0.43 0.63
CA LYS A 87 -3.64 0.46 -0.50
C LYS A 87 -2.25 -0.05 -0.09
N LYS A 88 -1.71 0.40 1.06
CA LYS A 88 -0.41 -0.07 1.56
C LYS A 88 -0.43 -1.59 1.78
N THR A 89 -1.49 -2.11 2.38
CA THR A 89 -1.67 -3.54 2.64
C THR A 89 -1.74 -4.36 1.35
N LEU A 90 -2.48 -3.89 0.35
CA LEU A 90 -2.54 -4.54 -0.96
C LEU A 90 -1.17 -4.54 -1.67
N LEU A 91 -0.46 -3.41 -1.66
CA LEU A 91 0.90 -3.35 -2.22
C LEU A 91 1.86 -4.30 -1.51
N ARG A 92 1.75 -4.41 -0.18
CA ARG A 92 2.53 -5.37 0.62
C ARG A 92 2.17 -6.81 0.29
N ALA A 93 0.91 -7.10 -0.02
CA ALA A 93 0.46 -8.42 -0.43
C ALA A 93 1.01 -8.80 -1.81
N GLU A 94 1.00 -7.88 -2.77
CA GLU A 94 1.60 -8.10 -4.08
C GLU A 94 3.12 -8.30 -3.98
N SER A 95 3.82 -7.54 -3.12
CA SER A 95 5.27 -7.72 -2.94
C SER A 95 5.68 -9.06 -2.31
N ARG A 96 4.76 -9.84 -1.73
CA ARG A 96 5.05 -11.22 -1.30
C ARG A 96 5.15 -12.20 -2.45
N LYS A 97 4.62 -11.86 -3.62
CA LYS A 97 4.72 -12.69 -4.84
C LYS A 97 6.05 -12.48 -5.57
N THR A 98 6.91 -11.60 -5.07
CA THR A 98 8.15 -11.17 -5.72
C THR A 98 9.32 -11.25 -4.75
N LEU A 99 10.54 -11.00 -5.25
CA LEU A 99 11.72 -10.82 -4.41
C LEU A 99 11.60 -9.55 -3.56
N LYS A 100 12.34 -9.48 -2.45
CA LYS A 100 12.40 -8.28 -1.59
C LYS A 100 12.79 -7.07 -2.43
N GLY A 101 11.95 -6.03 -2.41
CA GLY A 101 12.17 -4.79 -3.17
C GLY A 101 11.91 -4.91 -4.68
N GLY A 102 11.45 -6.07 -5.19
CA GLY A 102 11.07 -6.26 -6.58
C GLY A 102 9.61 -5.91 -6.85
N LEU A 103 9.31 -5.48 -8.07
CA LEU A 103 7.95 -5.34 -8.60
C LEU A 103 7.86 -6.19 -9.86
N LEU A 104 6.95 -7.16 -9.89
CA LEU A 104 6.69 -7.95 -11.09
C LEU A 104 5.75 -7.16 -11.98
N VAL A 105 6.23 -6.80 -13.16
CA VAL A 105 5.45 -6.09 -14.17
C VAL A 105 5.41 -6.93 -15.44
N ARG A 106 4.20 -7.18 -15.95
CA ARG A 106 4.00 -7.97 -17.18
C ARG A 106 4.00 -7.09 -18.42
N ASN A 107 3.38 -5.91 -18.36
CA ASN A 107 3.31 -4.97 -19.49
C ASN A 107 3.86 -3.60 -19.11
N LYS A 108 4.35 -2.85 -20.10
CA LYS A 108 4.92 -1.52 -19.88
C LYS A 108 3.90 -0.53 -19.30
N GLU A 109 2.60 -0.71 -19.60
CA GLU A 109 1.54 0.16 -19.06
C GLU A 109 1.33 0.02 -17.55
N ASP A 110 1.64 -1.15 -16.99
CA ASP A 110 1.44 -1.47 -15.58
C ASP A 110 2.56 -0.90 -14.67
N LEU A 111 3.60 -0.33 -15.28
CA LEU A 111 4.69 0.31 -14.55
C LEU A 111 4.18 1.59 -13.87
N PRO A 112 4.63 1.90 -12.63
CA PRO A 112 4.29 3.17 -12.01
C PRO A 112 4.73 4.35 -12.90
N ARG A 113 3.86 5.33 -13.11
CA ARG A 113 4.10 6.45 -14.05
C ARG A 113 5.43 7.17 -13.80
N ASN A 114 5.86 7.29 -12.54
CA ASN A 114 7.15 7.87 -12.19
C ASN A 114 8.36 7.07 -12.72
N LEU A 115 8.24 5.74 -12.86
CA LEU A 115 9.23 4.92 -13.54
C LEU A 115 9.10 4.97 -15.06
N ILE A 116 7.87 5.06 -15.61
CA ILE A 116 7.66 5.27 -17.06
C ILE A 116 8.33 6.56 -17.53
N VAL A 117 8.23 7.65 -16.76
CA VAL A 117 8.90 8.93 -17.07
C VAL A 117 10.42 8.75 -17.12
N ARG A 118 11.02 7.95 -16.24
CA ARG A 118 12.47 7.64 -16.28
C ARG A 118 12.86 6.80 -17.49
N LEU A 119 12.03 5.84 -17.89
CA LEU A 119 12.23 5.08 -19.14
C LEU A 119 12.20 6.00 -20.35
N ASN A 120 11.27 6.94 -20.40
CA ASN A 120 11.21 7.93 -21.48
C ASN A 120 12.45 8.85 -21.47
N VAL A 121 13.06 9.10 -20.31
CA VAL A 121 14.35 9.81 -20.23
C VAL A 121 15.47 8.96 -20.81
N ILE A 122 15.58 7.67 -20.46
CA ILE A 122 16.59 6.78 -21.05
C ILE A 122 16.38 6.66 -22.57
N GLU A 123 15.15 6.47 -23.04
CA GLU A 123 14.84 6.45 -24.48
C GLU A 123 15.19 7.78 -25.17
N LYS A 124 14.98 8.93 -24.50
CA LYS A 124 15.40 10.24 -25.01
C LYS A 124 16.91 10.40 -25.05
N ILE A 125 17.62 9.96 -24.02
CA ILE A 125 19.08 10.05 -23.96
C ILE A 125 19.71 9.06 -24.98
N MET A 126 19.12 7.88 -25.20
CA MET A 126 19.55 6.96 -26.26
C MET A 126 19.38 7.50 -27.68
N ARG A 127 18.55 8.55 -27.89
CA ARG A 127 18.45 9.26 -29.17
C ARG A 127 19.59 10.23 -29.40
N ILE A 128 20.39 10.55 -28.38
CA ILE A 128 21.57 11.42 -28.49
C ILE A 128 22.72 10.58 -29.06
N PRO A 129 23.22 10.89 -30.28
CA PRO A 129 24.24 10.08 -30.95
C PRO A 129 25.50 9.87 -30.11
N GLU A 130 25.92 10.90 -29.38
CA GLU A 130 27.11 10.91 -28.54
C GLU A 130 26.98 9.93 -27.36
N PHE A 131 25.80 9.89 -26.73
CA PHE A 131 25.55 8.98 -25.61
C PHE A 131 25.44 7.52 -26.07
N ARG A 132 24.85 7.28 -27.24
CA ARG A 132 24.77 5.95 -27.83
C ARG A 132 26.15 5.42 -28.21
N ALA A 133 26.99 6.25 -28.82
CA ALA A 133 28.37 5.89 -29.15
C ALA A 133 29.18 5.54 -27.90
N GLN A 134 29.03 6.31 -26.82
CA GLN A 134 29.68 6.01 -25.53
C GLN A 134 29.27 4.65 -24.95
N LEU A 135 27.99 4.26 -25.06
CA LEU A 135 27.52 2.94 -24.63
C LEU A 135 28.07 1.80 -25.49
N GLU A 136 28.19 2.00 -26.80
CA GLU A 136 28.76 1.01 -27.72
C GLU A 136 30.27 0.82 -27.44
N ILE A 137 31.01 1.90 -27.20
CA ILE A 137 32.44 1.85 -26.82
C ILE A 137 32.66 1.07 -25.51
N VAL A 138 31.87 1.36 -24.47
CA VAL A 138 31.97 0.65 -23.18
C VAL A 138 31.65 -0.84 -23.34
N LYS A 139 30.75 -1.19 -24.26
CA LYS A 139 30.38 -2.58 -24.51
C LYS A 139 31.53 -3.36 -25.16
N ASP A 140 32.17 -2.77 -26.17
CA ASP A 140 33.34 -3.35 -26.82
C ASP A 140 34.51 -3.52 -25.84
N GLU A 141 34.75 -2.55 -24.95
CA GLU A 141 35.78 -2.65 -23.90
C GLU A 141 35.51 -3.83 -22.95
N THR A 142 34.26 -4.04 -22.53
CA THR A 142 33.89 -5.16 -21.65
C THR A 142 33.96 -6.53 -22.33
N GLU A 143 33.64 -6.62 -23.62
CA GLU A 143 33.74 -7.86 -24.41
C GLU A 143 35.20 -8.25 -24.69
N ASP A 144 36.08 -7.26 -24.91
CA ASP A 144 37.52 -7.48 -25.06
C ASP A 144 38.21 -7.89 -23.75
N GLU A 145 37.75 -7.39 -22.59
CA GLU A 145 38.26 -7.83 -21.29
C GLU A 145 37.82 -9.26 -20.93
N THR A 146 36.62 -9.68 -21.34
CA THR A 146 36.13 -11.05 -21.09
C THR A 146 36.75 -12.09 -22.03
N ARG A 147 37.18 -11.71 -23.24
CA ARG A 147 37.93 -12.59 -24.16
C ARG A 147 39.39 -12.80 -23.79
N LYS A 148 39.97 -11.95 -22.93
CA LYS A 148 41.37 -12.01 -22.50
C LYS A 148 41.60 -12.82 -21.20
N LYS A 149 40.55 -13.40 -20.61
CA LYS A 149 40.61 -14.36 -19.49
C LYS A 149 40.26 -15.76 -19.97
#